data_AF-A0A5C7WW08-F1
#
_entry.id   AF-A0A5C7WW08-F1
#
_cell.length_a   1.000
_cell.length_b   1.000
_cell.length_c   1.000
_cell.angle_alpha   90.00
_cell.angle_beta   90.00
_cell.angle_gamma   90.00
#
_symmetry.space_group_name_H-M   'P 1'
#
loop_
_entity.id
_entity.type
_entity.pdbx_description
1 polymer ?
#
loop_
_entity_poly.entity_id
_entity_poly.type
_entity_poly.pdbx_seq_one_letter_code
_entity_poly.pdbx_strand_id
1 'polypeptide(L)'
;FGDPAVTGKPSGDDLRSGKRTVLLAEAVQRAEASDPAAARLLRSGIGTDLSEALVRELCTVIEDVGALAAVEDHIDLLTRRALRVLETARINAPARAGLIELAGLAANRSA
;
A
#
# COMPACT_ATOMS: atom_id res chain seq x y z
N PHE A 1 -8.54 0.18 1.86
CA PHE A 1 -7.98 1.50 1.49
C PHE A 1 -8.33 1.92 0.08
N GLY A 2 -8.50 0.99 -0.89
CA GLY A 2 -9.09 1.37 -2.17
C GLY A 2 -10.58 1.69 -2.00
N ASP A 3 -11.04 2.76 -2.62
CA ASP A 3 -12.46 3.08 -2.69
C ASP A 3 -13.20 1.92 -3.40
N PRO A 4 -14.21 1.29 -2.79
CA PRO A 4 -15.02 0.27 -3.45
C PRO A 4 -15.64 0.73 -4.77
N ALA A 5 -15.96 2.03 -4.91
CA ALA A 5 -16.48 2.59 -6.15
C ALA A 5 -15.45 2.54 -7.31
N VAL A 6 -14.17 2.57 -6.95
CA VAL A 6 -13.03 2.49 -7.87
C VAL A 6 -12.60 1.03 -8.09
N THR A 7 -12.46 0.27 -7.02
CA THR A 7 -11.91 -1.09 -7.06
C THR A 7 -12.95 -2.16 -7.44
N GLY A 8 -14.25 -1.81 -7.42
CA GLY A 8 -15.37 -2.69 -7.75
C GLY A 8 -15.60 -3.82 -6.74
N LYS A 9 -14.91 -3.82 -5.59
CA LYS A 9 -14.99 -4.85 -4.54
C LYS A 9 -14.98 -4.24 -3.14
N PRO A 10 -15.53 -4.92 -2.13
CA PRO A 10 -15.41 -4.49 -0.74
C PRO A 10 -13.93 -4.35 -0.35
N SER A 11 -13.59 -3.23 0.31
CA SER A 11 -12.27 -3.07 0.93
C SER A 11 -12.04 -4.22 1.93
N GLY A 12 -10.84 -4.79 1.96
CA GLY A 12 -10.46 -5.84 2.92
C GLY A 12 -10.33 -7.25 2.34
N ASP A 13 -10.56 -7.47 1.05
CA ASP A 13 -10.33 -8.77 0.38
C ASP A 13 -8.90 -9.30 0.57
N ASP A 14 -7.90 -8.42 0.54
CA ASP A 14 -6.51 -8.80 0.79
C ASP A 14 -6.27 -9.26 2.23
N LEU A 15 -7.00 -8.68 3.19
CA LEU A 15 -6.94 -9.08 4.60
C LEU A 15 -7.61 -10.45 4.79
N ARG A 16 -8.77 -10.68 4.15
CA ARG A 16 -9.49 -11.96 4.18
C ARG A 16 -8.72 -13.09 3.51
N SER A 17 -8.12 -12.81 2.35
CA SER A 17 -7.30 -13.80 1.63
C SER A 17 -5.93 -14.03 2.26
N GLY A 18 -5.58 -13.27 3.30
CA GLY A 18 -4.34 -13.47 4.05
C GLY A 18 -3.08 -13.06 3.28
N LYS A 19 -3.20 -12.18 2.29
CA LYS A 19 -2.06 -11.76 1.46
C LYS A 19 -1.00 -11.09 2.30
N ARG A 20 0.25 -11.52 2.12
CA ARG A 20 1.43 -10.95 2.78
C ARG A 20 1.95 -9.75 1.98
N THR A 21 1.16 -8.68 1.97
CA THR A 21 1.50 -7.43 1.27
C THR A 21 2.57 -6.64 2.02
N VAL A 22 3.25 -5.73 1.31
CA VAL A 22 4.20 -4.79 1.92
C VAL A 22 3.52 -3.94 3.00
N LEU A 23 2.28 -3.50 2.76
CA LEU A 23 1.52 -2.74 3.74
C LEU A 23 1.29 -3.52 5.04
N LEU A 24 0.95 -4.80 4.95
CA LEU A 24 0.79 -5.63 6.15
C LEU A 24 2.12 -5.84 6.87
N ALA A 25 3.21 -6.08 6.14
CA ALA A 25 4.52 -6.24 6.74
C ALA A 25 4.96 -4.96 7.49
N GLU A 26 4.77 -3.79 6.88
CA GLU A 26 5.04 -2.48 7.48
C GLU A 26 4.18 -2.26 8.74
N ALA A 27 2.88 -2.58 8.67
CA ALA A 27 1.96 -2.44 9.81
C ALA A 27 2.37 -3.32 10.98
N VAL A 28 2.70 -4.59 10.74
CA VAL A 28 3.15 -5.50 11.80
C VAL A 28 4.46 -5.01 12.42
N GLN A 29 5.44 -4.60 11.60
CA GLN A 29 6.73 -4.13 12.10
C GLN A 29 6.58 -2.88 12.98
N ARG A 30 5.76 -1.92 12.55
CA ARG A 30 5.51 -0.70 13.33
C ARG A 30 4.74 -1.00 14.60
N ALA A 31 3.68 -1.82 14.51
CA ALA A 31 2.92 -2.25 15.68
C ALA A 31 3.80 -2.98 16.70
N GLU A 32 4.74 -3.83 16.28
CA GLU A 32 5.67 -4.48 17.21
C GLU A 32 6.52 -3.48 18.01
N ALA A 33 6.85 -2.34 17.42
CA ALA A 33 7.63 -1.30 18.07
C ALA A 33 6.79 -0.36 18.95
N SER A 34 5.52 -0.12 18.63
CA SER A 34 4.68 0.89 19.28
C SER A 34 3.49 0.35 20.07
N ASP A 35 2.89 -0.76 19.63
CA ASP A 35 1.68 -1.37 20.21
C ASP A 35 1.66 -2.90 20.00
N PRO A 36 2.15 -3.67 21.00
CA PRO A 36 2.14 -5.12 20.96
C PRO A 36 0.74 -5.75 20.87
N ALA A 37 -0.33 -5.06 21.30
CA ALA A 37 -1.69 -5.56 21.18
C ALA A 37 -2.18 -5.45 19.73
N ALA A 38 -1.94 -4.30 19.08
CA ALA A 38 -2.16 -4.13 17.65
C ALA A 38 -1.39 -5.18 16.82
N ALA A 39 -0.12 -5.44 17.16
CA ALA A 39 0.68 -6.45 16.47
C ALA A 39 0.07 -7.86 16.57
N ARG A 40 -0.45 -8.23 17.74
CA ARG A 40 -1.16 -9.50 17.93
C ARG A 40 -2.43 -9.55 17.09
N LEU A 41 -3.24 -8.50 17.12
CA LEU A 41 -4.49 -8.41 16.35
C LEU A 41 -4.24 -8.56 14.85
N LEU A 42 -3.25 -7.84 14.30
CA LEU A 42 -2.83 -7.96 12.90
C LEU A 42 -2.37 -9.38 12.56
N ARG A 43 -1.65 -10.06 13.46
CA ARG A 43 -1.17 -11.43 13.20
C ARG A 43 -2.29 -12.47 13.26
N SER A 44 -3.25 -12.31 14.16
CA SER A 44 -4.33 -13.28 14.37
C SER A 44 -5.54 -13.07 13.46
N GLY A 45 -5.80 -11.84 13.02
CA GLY A 45 -6.98 -11.51 12.21
C GLY A 45 -6.81 -11.82 10.72
N ILE A 46 -5.60 -11.68 10.18
CA ILE A 46 -5.36 -11.80 8.74
C ILE A 46 -5.51 -13.23 8.24
N GLY A 47 -6.23 -13.43 7.14
CA GLY A 47 -6.47 -14.74 6.53
C GLY A 47 -7.59 -15.54 7.21
N THR A 48 -8.41 -14.90 8.03
CA THR A 48 -9.54 -15.53 8.74
C THR A 48 -10.88 -15.13 8.12
N ASP A 49 -11.98 -15.72 8.60
CA ASP A 49 -13.34 -15.30 8.24
C ASP A 49 -13.67 -13.97 8.95
N LEU A 50 -13.20 -12.88 8.34
CA LEU A 50 -13.30 -11.54 8.90
C LEU A 50 -14.68 -10.93 8.66
N SER A 51 -15.37 -10.60 9.75
CA SER A 51 -16.54 -9.73 9.71
C SER A 51 -16.18 -8.32 9.22
N GLU A 52 -17.15 -7.60 8.66
CA GLU A 52 -16.96 -6.19 8.23
C GLU A 52 -16.54 -5.26 9.37
N ALA A 53 -16.90 -5.58 10.62
CA ALA A 53 -16.45 -4.81 11.78
C ALA A 53 -14.95 -5.02 12.02
N LEU A 54 -14.49 -6.27 11.97
CA LEU A 54 -13.08 -6.59 12.19
C LEU A 54 -12.19 -6.14 11.01
N VAL A 55 -12.69 -6.15 9.77
CA VAL A 55 -11.99 -5.54 8.63
C VAL A 55 -11.75 -4.05 8.88
N ARG A 56 -12.76 -3.32 9.37
CA ARG A 56 -12.61 -1.89 9.68
C ARG A 56 -11.61 -1.66 10.81
N GLU A 57 -11.70 -2.45 11.88
CA GLU A 57 -10.75 -2.39 12.99
C GLU A 57 -9.31 -2.64 12.53
N LEU A 58 -9.05 -3.67 11.73
CA LEU A 58 -7.73 -3.95 11.17
C LEU A 58 -7.24 -2.80 10.26
N CYS A 59 -8.12 -2.21 9.45
CA CYS A 59 -7.76 -1.04 8.64
C CYS A 59 -7.37 0.16 9.51
N THR A 60 -8.14 0.46 10.55
CA THR A 60 -7.83 1.54 11.51
C THR A 60 -6.50 1.29 12.19
N VAL A 61 -6.22 0.08 12.64
CA VAL A 61 -4.93 -0.26 13.25
C VAL A 61 -3.76 -0.05 12.28
N ILE A 62 -3.91 -0.45 11.01
CA ILE A 62 -2.88 -0.23 9.97
C ILE A 62 -2.62 1.28 9.75
N GLU A 63 -3.66 2.10 9.79
CA GLU A 63 -3.54 3.56 9.69
C GLU A 63 -2.89 4.17 10.93
N ASP A 64 -3.34 3.80 12.13
CA ASP A 64 -2.90 4.35 13.41
C ASP A 64 -1.42 4.07 13.69
N VAL A 65 -0.92 2.90 13.30
CA VAL A 65 0.53 2.59 13.39
C VAL A 65 1.35 3.29 12.31
N GLY A 66 0.71 4.04 11.41
CA GLY A 66 1.34 4.86 10.37
C GLY A 66 1.83 4.08 9.16
N ALA A 67 1.38 2.84 8.97
CA ALA A 67 1.87 1.99 7.87
C ALA A 67 1.36 2.45 6.50
N LEU A 68 0.13 2.97 6.43
CA LEU A 68 -0.40 3.51 5.19
C LEU A 68 0.46 4.68 4.69
N ALA A 69 0.71 5.66 5.55
CA ALA A 69 1.56 6.81 5.23
C ALA A 69 2.98 6.39 4.80
N ALA A 70 3.58 5.41 5.51
CA ALA A 70 4.90 4.91 5.17
C ALA A 70 4.98 4.25 3.79
N VAL A 71 3.94 3.51 3.39
CA VAL A 71 3.88 2.90 2.05
C VAL A 71 3.70 3.98 0.97
N GLU A 72 2.86 4.99 1.21
CA GLU A 72 2.70 6.10 0.27
C GLU A 72 4.02 6.89 0.11
N ASP A 73 4.74 7.16 1.21
CA ASP A 73 6.07 7.78 1.17
C ASP A 73 7.06 6.95 0.33
N HIS A 74 6.97 5.62 0.44
CA HIS A 74 7.83 4.71 -0.32
C HIS A 74 7.47 4.70 -1.81
N ILE A 75 6.18 4.72 -2.16
CA ILE A 75 5.71 4.87 -3.54
C ILE A 75 6.26 6.18 -4.14
N ASP A 76 6.13 7.29 -3.41
CA ASP A 76 6.64 8.60 -3.83
C ASP A 76 8.16 8.61 -4.00
N LEU A 77 8.89 7.98 -3.08
CA LEU A 77 10.34 7.85 -3.16
C LEU A 77 10.76 7.10 -4.42
N LEU A 78 10.16 5.93 -4.67
CA LEU A 78 10.48 5.08 -5.81
C LEU A 78 10.10 5.75 -7.13
N THR A 79 8.96 6.43 -7.17
CA THR A 79 8.48 7.17 -8.35
C THR A 79 9.44 8.30 -8.69
N ARG A 80 9.79 9.15 -7.71
CA ARG A 80 10.77 10.23 -7.92
C ARG A 80 12.14 9.70 -8.33
N ARG A 81 12.57 8.56 -7.79
CA ARG A 81 13.82 7.91 -8.19
C ARG A 81 13.75 7.45 -9.65
N ALA A 82 12.66 6.81 -10.07
CA ALA A 82 12.47 6.35 -11.44
C ALA A 82 12.50 7.54 -12.42
N LEU A 83 11.81 8.63 -12.11
CA LEU A 83 11.80 9.84 -12.94
C LEU A 83 13.19 10.45 -13.11
N ARG A 84 13.98 10.58 -12.04
CA ARG A 84 15.38 11.06 -12.13
C ARG A 84 16.27 10.17 -12.99
N VAL A 85 16.08 8.85 -12.92
CA VAL A 85 16.81 7.90 -13.79
C VAL A 85 16.39 8.11 -15.25
N LEU A 86 15.10 8.28 -15.51
CA LEU A 86 14.58 8.55 -16.85
C LEU A 86 15.03 9.90 -17.40
N GLU A 87 15.28 10.92 -16.59
CA GLU A 87 15.82 12.22 -17.04
C GLU A 87 17.25 12.09 -17.59
N THR A 88 18.07 11.23 -17.00
CA THR A 88 19.49 11.07 -17.36
C THR A 88 19.75 9.89 -18.31
N ALA A 89 18.74 9.07 -18.58
CA ALA A 89 18.85 7.91 -19.46
C ALA A 89 19.23 8.30 -20.90
N ARG A 90 20.10 7.51 -21.55
CA ARG A 90 20.47 7.69 -22.96
C ARG A 90 19.49 6.99 -23.90
N ILE A 91 18.22 7.44 -23.86
CA ILE A 91 17.13 6.95 -24.71
C ILE A 91 16.55 8.09 -25.55
N ASN A 92 15.87 7.74 -26.65
CA ASN A 92 15.23 8.73 -27.51
C ASN A 92 14.11 9.49 -26.77
N ALA A 93 13.84 10.72 -27.19
CA ALA A 93 12.92 11.62 -26.49
C ALA A 93 11.47 11.08 -26.41
N PRO A 94 10.88 10.51 -27.48
CA PRO A 94 9.55 9.92 -27.40
C PRO A 94 9.44 8.77 -26.38
N ALA A 95 10.43 7.87 -26.35
CA ALA A 95 10.45 6.77 -25.38
C ALA A 95 10.57 7.29 -23.94
N ARG A 96 11.37 8.33 -23.72
CA ARG A 96 11.47 8.98 -22.39
C ARG A 96 10.13 9.55 -21.94
N ALA A 97 9.45 10.27 -22.82
CA ALA A 97 8.15 10.87 -22.51
C ALA A 97 7.12 9.80 -22.13
N GLY A 98 7.01 8.73 -22.94
CA GLY A 98 6.08 7.63 -22.64
C GLY A 98 6.40 6.89 -21.34
N LEU A 99 7.68 6.68 -21.02
CA LEU A 99 8.07 6.03 -19.75
C LEU A 99 7.78 6.91 -18.52
N ILE A 100 7.92 8.23 -18.65
CA ILE A 100 7.54 9.18 -17.58
C ILE A 100 6.03 9.12 -17.34
N GLU A 101 5.22 9.11 -18.40
CA GLU A 101 3.77 8.98 -18.30
C GLU A 101 3.37 7.66 -17.64
N LEU A 102 3.94 6.54 -18.10
CA LEU A 102 3.69 5.21 -17.51
C LEU A 102 4.09 5.14 -16.03
N ALA A 103 5.20 5.75 -15.64
CA ALA A 103 5.62 5.79 -14.24
C ALA A 103 4.60 6.55 -13.36
N GLY A 104 4.06 7.66 -13.86
CA GLY A 104 2.99 8.40 -13.17
C GLY A 104 1.71 7.59 -13.04
N LEU A 105 1.28 6.94 -14.12
CA LEU A 105 0.07 6.10 -14.12
C LEU A 105 0.20 4.89 -13.19
N ALA A 106 1.35 4.23 -13.16
CA ALA A 106 1.59 3.04 -12.33
C ALA A 106 1.63 3.35 -10.83
N ALA A 107 2.01 4.57 -10.45
CA ALA A 107 2.07 5.02 -9.06
C ALA A 107 0.77 5.69 -8.59
N ASN A 108 -0.12 6.07 -9.51
CA ASN A 108 -1.37 6.74 -9.15
C ASN A 108 -2.38 5.75 -8.54
N ARG A 109 -2.86 6.06 -7.34
CA ARG A 109 -3.82 5.22 -6.60
C ARG A 109 -5.23 5.81 -6.52
N SER A 110 -5.49 6.94 -7.20
CA SER A 110 -6.77 7.65 -7.18
C SER A 110 -7.69 7.35 -8.38
N ALA A 111 -7.40 6.34 -9.18
CA ALA A 111 -8.17 5.97 -10.37
C ALA A 111 -9.07 4.77 -10.11
#